data_AF-A0A316YDK8-F1
#
_entry.id   AF-A0A316YDK8-F1
#
_cell.length_a   1.000
_cell.length_b   1.000
_cell.length_c   1.000
_cell.angle_alpha   90.00
_cell.angle_beta   90.00
_cell.angle_gamma   90.00
#
_symmetry.space_group_name_H-M   'P 1'
#
loop_
_entity.id
_entity.type
_entity.pdbx_description
1 polymer ?
#
loop_
_entity_poly.entity_id
_entity_poly.type
_entity_poly.pdbx_seq_one_letter_code
_entity_poly.pdbx_strand_id
1 'polypeptide(L)'
;MLRQASLAIALACCGAIVAIGARFLLLPQQATAAFGVTPGNIRALTAIKGVRDITSGIVPLVAWSMAGPRVFGWSMLAASLTPVGDAIIVITNGGELAQALTVHGATAAVLIATSLVLIQT
;
A
#
# COMPACT_ATOMS: atom_id res chain seq x y z
N MET A 1 -11.12 10.54 27.87
CA MET A 1 -11.89 9.35 27.43
C MET A 1 -12.19 9.38 25.93
N LEU A 2 -12.80 10.43 25.37
CA LEU A 2 -13.11 10.51 23.92
C LEU A 2 -11.89 10.32 23.00
N ARG A 3 -10.78 11.02 23.25
CA ARG A 3 -9.54 10.88 22.45
C ARG A 3 -9.00 9.44 22.42
N GLN A 4 -9.03 8.73 23.54
CA GLN A 4 -8.55 7.35 23.64
C GLN A 4 -9.47 6.38 22.90
N ALA A 5 -10.79 6.57 23.03
CA ALA A 5 -11.76 5.79 22.28
C ALA A 5 -11.58 6.00 20.77
N SER A 6 -11.43 7.25 20.31
CA SER A 6 -11.17 7.56 18.90
C SER A 6 -9.88 6.92 18.39
N LEU A 7 -8.81 6.93 19.18
CA LEU A 7 -7.55 6.28 18.82
C LEU A 7 -7.71 4.76 18.71
N ALA A 8 -8.39 4.13 19.66
CA ALA A 8 -8.66 2.69 19.64
C ALA A 8 -9.47 2.29 18.40
N ILE A 9 -10.52 3.07 18.08
CA ILE A 9 -11.34 2.87 16.87
C ILE A 9 -10.48 3.01 15.61
N ALA A 10 -9.65 4.05 15.52
CA ALA A 10 -8.79 4.28 14.37
C ALA A 10 -7.80 3.11 14.15
N LEU A 11 -7.15 2.63 15.22
CA LEU A 11 -6.26 1.47 15.16
C LEU A 11 -6.98 0.19 14.74
N ALA A 12 -8.19 -0.04 15.26
CA ALA A 12 -9.02 -1.16 14.86
C ALA A 12 -9.39 -1.09 13.37
N CYS A 13 -9.77 0.10 12.87
CA CYS A 13 -10.04 0.32 11.44
C CYS A 13 -8.80 0.06 10.57
N CYS A 14 -7.62 0.55 10.97
CA CYS A 14 -6.37 0.25 10.28
C CYS A 14 -6.10 -1.26 10.21
N GLY A 15 -6.23 -1.96 11.33
CA GLY A 15 -6.09 -3.42 11.37
C GLY A 15 -7.11 -4.15 10.50
N ALA A 16 -8.37 -3.72 10.51
CA ALA A 16 -9.43 -4.30 9.69
C ALA A 16 -9.14 -4.13 8.18
N ILE A 17 -8.67 -2.95 7.76
CA ILE A 17 -8.30 -2.72 6.35
C ILE A 17 -7.09 -3.57 5.94
N VAL A 18 -6.09 -3.74 6.82
CA VAL A 18 -4.97 -4.67 6.56
C VAL A 18 -5.48 -6.11 6.39
N ALA A 19 -6.41 -6.56 7.24
CA ALA A 19 -7.02 -7.89 7.13
C ALA A 19 -7.82 -8.06 5.83
N ILE A 20 -8.58 -7.03 5.41
CA ILE A 20 -9.28 -7.03 4.12
C ILE A 20 -8.28 -7.11 2.96
N GLY A 21 -7.19 -6.33 3.02
CA GLY A 21 -6.10 -6.38 2.04
C GLY A 21 -5.49 -7.78 1.91
N ALA A 22 -5.17 -8.42 3.03
CA ALA A 22 -4.66 -9.80 3.05
C ALA A 22 -5.67 -10.80 2.45
N ARG A 23 -6.96 -10.62 2.68
CA ARG A 23 -8.01 -11.47 2.09
C ARG A 23 -8.01 -11.40 0.56
N PHE A 24 -7.68 -10.26 -0.06
CA PHE A 24 -7.54 -10.18 -1.51
C PHE A 24 -6.36 -11.01 -2.05
N LEU A 25 -5.34 -11.28 -1.23
CA LEU A 25 -4.22 -12.15 -1.60
C LEU A 25 -4.55 -13.62 -1.39
N LEU A 26 -5.19 -13.95 -0.25
CA LEU A 26 -5.45 -15.34 0.16
C LEU A 26 -6.72 -15.94 -0.47
N LEU A 27 -7.76 -15.13 -0.67
CA LEU A 27 -9.09 -15.55 -1.11
C LEU A 27 -9.64 -14.57 -2.17
N PRO A 28 -8.95 -14.37 -3.31
CA PRO A 28 -9.21 -13.27 -4.24
C PRO A 28 -10.64 -13.26 -4.81
N GLN A 29 -11.19 -14.42 -5.19
CA GLN A 29 -12.55 -14.50 -5.73
C GLN A 29 -13.60 -14.09 -4.68
N GLN A 30 -13.49 -14.62 -3.47
CA GLN A 30 -14.42 -14.30 -2.38
C GLN A 30 -14.29 -12.84 -1.93
N ALA A 31 -13.06 -12.32 -1.86
CA ALA A 31 -12.80 -10.93 -1.51
C ALA A 31 -13.38 -9.97 -2.57
N THR A 32 -13.22 -10.29 -3.85
CA THR A 32 -13.76 -9.48 -4.95
C THR A 32 -15.29 -9.49 -4.96
N ALA A 33 -15.90 -10.65 -4.76
CA ALA A 33 -17.36 -10.77 -4.61
C ALA A 33 -17.86 -9.99 -3.39
N ALA A 34 -17.18 -10.09 -2.24
CA ALA A 34 -17.53 -9.36 -1.02
C ALA A 34 -17.32 -7.85 -1.13
N PHE A 35 -16.41 -7.40 -2.01
CA PHE A 35 -16.27 -5.98 -2.37
C PHE A 35 -17.45 -5.49 -3.24
N GLY A 36 -18.26 -6.40 -3.79
CA GLY A 36 -19.41 -6.07 -4.64
C GLY A 36 -19.09 -6.09 -6.14
N VAL A 37 -18.00 -6.75 -6.54
CA VAL A 37 -17.57 -6.86 -7.94
C VAL A 37 -17.58 -8.33 -8.37
N THR A 38 -18.08 -8.60 -9.58
CA THR A 38 -17.97 -9.93 -10.19
C THR A 38 -16.50 -10.32 -10.36
N PRO A 39 -16.04 -11.46 -9.82
CA PRO A 39 -14.66 -11.92 -10.02
C PRO A 39 -14.27 -11.97 -11.50
N GLY A 40 -13.06 -11.52 -11.84
CA GLY A 40 -12.58 -11.45 -13.22
C GLY A 40 -12.87 -10.13 -13.97
N ASN A 41 -13.62 -9.19 -13.37
CA ASN A 41 -13.83 -7.87 -13.96
C ASN A 41 -12.54 -7.01 -13.89
N ILE A 42 -11.74 -7.05 -14.97
CA ILE A 42 -10.45 -6.35 -15.04
C ILE A 42 -10.58 -4.84 -14.83
N ARG A 43 -11.59 -4.18 -15.42
CA ARG A 43 -11.78 -2.73 -15.28
C ARG A 43 -12.00 -2.33 -13.82
N ALA A 44 -12.78 -3.11 -13.07
CA ALA A 44 -13.00 -2.87 -11.67
C ALA A 44 -11.70 -3.09 -10.85
N LEU A 45 -10.95 -4.15 -11.13
CA LEU A 45 -9.70 -4.46 -10.43
C LEU A 45 -8.61 -3.40 -10.71
N THR A 46 -8.47 -2.93 -11.94
CA THR A 46 -7.51 -1.86 -12.27
C THR A 46 -7.93 -0.51 -11.68
N ALA A 47 -9.23 -0.22 -11.60
CA ALA A 47 -9.73 0.96 -10.89
C ALA A 47 -9.46 0.90 -9.38
N ILE A 48 -9.68 -0.26 -8.74
CA ILE A 48 -9.36 -0.48 -7.32
C ILE A 48 -7.86 -0.29 -7.07
N LYS A 49 -6.99 -0.86 -7.92
CA LYS A 49 -5.53 -0.64 -7.83
C LYS A 49 -5.19 0.83 -8.01
N GLY A 50 -5.72 1.50 -9.04
CA GLY A 50 -5.45 2.92 -9.29
C GLY A 50 -5.80 3.82 -8.10
N VAL A 51 -6.96 3.61 -7.47
CA VAL A 51 -7.36 4.36 -6.27
C VAL A 51 -6.40 4.10 -5.10
N ARG A 52 -5.95 2.85 -4.90
CA ARG A 52 -4.99 2.50 -3.85
C ARG A 52 -3.60 3.12 -4.10
N ASP A 53 -3.15 3.14 -5.35
CA ASP A 53 -1.86 3.73 -5.72
C ASP A 53 -1.89 5.26 -5.55
N ILE A 54 -2.97 5.93 -5.98
CA ILE A 54 -3.19 7.36 -5.73
C ILE A 54 -3.21 7.66 -4.23
N THR A 55 -3.95 6.87 -3.45
CA THR A 55 -4.03 7.04 -1.99
C THR A 55 -2.67 6.85 -1.32
N SER A 56 -1.88 5.89 -1.80
CA SER A 56 -0.52 5.62 -1.31
C SER A 56 0.46 6.78 -1.58
N GLY A 57 0.19 7.63 -2.57
CA GLY A 57 0.92 8.89 -2.78
C GLY A 57 0.39 10.04 -1.91
N ILE A 58 -0.94 10.18 -1.79
CA ILE A 58 -1.58 11.28 -1.05
C ILE A 58 -1.32 11.17 0.46
N VAL A 59 -1.44 9.98 1.06
CA VAL A 59 -1.29 9.80 2.51
C VAL A 59 0.08 10.28 3.02
N PRO A 60 1.22 9.90 2.40
CA PRO A 60 2.52 10.44 2.75
C PRO A 60 2.66 11.95 2.54
N LEU A 61 2.07 12.52 1.48
CA LEU A 61 2.07 13.97 1.26
C LEU A 61 1.34 14.73 2.37
N VAL A 62 0.20 14.20 2.84
CA VAL A 62 -0.52 14.75 4.00
C VAL A 62 0.31 14.59 5.28
N ALA A 63 0.96 13.44 5.47
CA ALA A 63 1.82 13.21 6.63
C ALA A 63 3.01 14.20 6.66
N TRP A 64 3.60 14.45 5.50
CA TRP A 64 4.66 15.44 5.33
C TRP A 64 4.20 16.86 5.65
N SER A 65 3.07 17.29 5.07
CA SER A 65 2.57 18.65 5.26
C SER A 65 2.20 18.96 6.71
N MET A 66 1.77 17.94 7.46
CA MET A 66 1.32 18.10 8.85
C MET A 66 2.40 17.82 9.90
N ALA A 67 3.39 16.97 9.59
CA ALA A 67 4.33 16.45 10.60
C ALA A 67 5.81 16.42 10.16
N GLY A 68 6.12 16.97 8.98
CA GLY A 68 7.49 17.21 8.53
C GLY A 68 8.24 16.00 7.95
N PRO A 69 9.53 16.19 7.60
CA PRO A 69 10.33 15.21 6.85
C PRO A 69 10.48 13.84 7.55
N ARG A 70 10.64 13.81 8.88
CA ARG A 70 10.79 12.56 9.63
C ARG A 70 9.57 11.65 9.51
N VAL A 71 8.37 12.21 9.69
CA VAL A 71 7.12 11.43 9.57
C VAL A 71 6.86 11.06 8.11
N PHE A 72 7.21 11.95 7.17
CA PHE A 72 7.19 11.62 5.75
C PHE A 72 8.05 10.40 5.44
N GLY A 73 9.29 10.35 5.95
CA GLY A 73 10.19 9.20 5.80
C GLY A 73 9.58 7.89 6.33
N TRP A 74 8.99 7.89 7.53
CA TRP A 74 8.29 6.70 8.03
C TRP A 74 7.09 6.29 7.17
N SER A 75 6.33 7.25 6.66
CA SER A 75 5.18 6.97 5.79
C SER A 75 5.61 6.41 4.42
N MET A 76 6.73 6.90 3.86
CA MET A 76 7.31 6.41 2.62
C MET A 76 7.91 5.00 2.79
N LEU A 77 8.53 4.72 3.93
CA LEU A 77 9.01 3.38 4.26
C LEU A 77 7.86 2.37 4.37
N ALA A 78 6.73 2.77 4.96
CA ALA A 78 5.53 1.93 4.96
C ALA A 78 4.97 1.75 3.54
N ALA A 79 4.93 2.83 2.74
CA ALA A 79 4.45 2.79 1.36
C ALA A 79 5.32 1.92 0.44
N SER A 80 6.61 1.72 0.74
CA SER A 80 7.50 0.86 -0.05
C SER A 80 7.11 -0.62 -0.02
N LEU A 81 6.26 -1.04 0.92
CA LEU A 81 5.69 -2.39 0.93
C LEU A 81 4.89 -2.68 -0.36
N THR A 82 4.24 -1.65 -0.94
CA THR A 82 3.47 -1.80 -2.18
C THR A 82 4.35 -2.22 -3.37
N PRO A 83 5.40 -1.48 -3.77
CA PRO A 83 6.26 -1.92 -4.86
C PRO A 83 7.03 -3.21 -4.54
N VAL A 84 7.35 -3.52 -3.28
CA VAL A 84 7.90 -4.85 -2.93
C VAL A 84 6.89 -5.95 -3.25
N GLY A 85 5.63 -5.77 -2.81
CA GLY A 85 4.55 -6.70 -3.12
C GLY A 85 4.29 -6.83 -4.61
N ASP A 86 4.28 -5.72 -5.35
CA ASP A 86 4.08 -5.72 -6.81
C ASP A 86 5.21 -6.48 -7.52
N ALA A 87 6.48 -6.33 -7.11
CA ALA A 87 7.59 -7.11 -7.68
C ALA A 87 7.38 -8.62 -7.50
N ILE A 88 6.95 -9.04 -6.31
CA ILE A 88 6.63 -10.45 -6.00
C ILE A 88 5.46 -10.92 -6.85
N ILE A 89 4.40 -10.12 -6.96
CA ILE A 89 3.21 -10.45 -7.76
C ILE A 89 3.59 -10.65 -9.23
N VAL A 90 4.40 -9.76 -9.81
CA VAL A 90 4.85 -9.88 -11.21
C VAL A 90 5.55 -11.21 -11.44
N ILE A 91 6.55 -11.55 -10.62
CA ILE A 91 7.32 -12.79 -10.79
C ILE A 91 6.47 -14.03 -10.57
N THR A 92 5.61 -14.02 -9.54
CA THR A 92 4.78 -15.18 -9.18
C THR A 92 3.60 -15.42 -10.13
N ASN A 93 3.29 -14.47 -11.01
CA ASN A 93 2.18 -14.57 -11.98
C ASN A 93 2.66 -14.53 -13.44
N GLY A 94 3.91 -14.95 -13.71
CA GLY A 94 4.43 -15.12 -15.07
C GLY A 94 4.85 -13.83 -15.78
N GLY A 95 4.99 -12.73 -15.05
CA GLY A 95 5.54 -11.48 -15.59
C GLY A 95 7.06 -11.51 -15.72
N GLU A 96 7.59 -10.52 -16.44
CA GLU A 96 9.03 -10.43 -16.70
C GLU A 96 9.83 -10.02 -15.46
N LEU A 97 10.93 -10.75 -15.18
CA LEU A 97 11.87 -10.39 -14.12
C LEU A 97 12.43 -8.98 -14.30
N ALA A 98 12.68 -8.57 -15.55
CA ALA A 98 13.15 -7.23 -15.86
C ALA A 98 12.19 -6.16 -15.31
N GLN A 99 10.88 -6.25 -15.59
CA GLN A 99 9.87 -5.32 -15.08
C GLN A 99 9.77 -5.37 -13.54
N ALA A 100 9.81 -6.57 -12.96
CA ALA A 100 9.78 -6.75 -11.51
C ALA A 100 10.94 -6.02 -10.81
N LEU A 101 12.16 -6.07 -11.39
CA LEU A 101 13.33 -5.44 -10.80
C LEU A 101 13.42 -3.95 -11.14
N THR A 102 13.20 -3.55 -12.39
CA THR A 102 13.45 -2.17 -12.85
C THR A 102 12.33 -1.21 -12.50
N VAL A 103 11.07 -1.66 -12.51
CA VAL A 103 9.94 -0.80 -12.14
C VAL A 103 9.71 -0.90 -10.64
N HIS A 104 9.43 -2.11 -10.15
CA HIS A 104 8.97 -2.29 -8.77
C HIS A 104 10.15 -2.33 -7.79
N GLY A 105 11.16 -3.16 -8.04
CA GLY A 105 12.35 -3.27 -7.19
C GLY A 105 13.10 -1.94 -7.06
N ALA A 106 13.32 -1.22 -8.16
CA ALA A 106 13.97 0.08 -8.13
C ALA A 106 13.13 1.13 -7.38
N THR A 107 11.80 1.17 -7.61
CA THR A 107 10.91 2.08 -6.86
C THR A 107 10.97 1.78 -5.36
N ALA A 108 10.90 0.51 -4.97
CA ALA A 108 11.04 0.11 -3.57
C ALA A 108 12.39 0.55 -2.98
N ALA A 109 13.50 0.31 -3.69
CA ALA A 109 14.83 0.70 -3.25
C ALA A 109 14.97 2.23 -3.07
N VAL A 110 14.45 3.02 -4.01
CA VAL A 110 14.44 4.49 -3.90
C VAL A 110 13.63 4.96 -2.71
N LEU A 111 12.43 4.42 -2.51
CA LEU A 111 11.59 4.78 -1.37
C LEU A 111 12.27 4.42 -0.05
N ILE A 112 12.84 3.21 0.07
CA ILE A 112 13.54 2.80 1.29
C ILE A 112 14.75 3.70 1.56
N ALA A 113 15.62 3.91 0.57
CA ALA A 113 16.83 4.69 0.74
C ALA A 113 16.53 6.15 1.13
N THR A 114 15.59 6.80 0.43
CA THR A 114 15.18 8.19 0.74
C THR A 114 14.50 8.28 2.10
N SER A 115 13.66 7.30 2.45
CA SER A 115 13.01 7.22 3.76
C SER A 115 14.01 7.13 4.89
N LEU A 116 15.03 6.28 4.76
CA LEU A 116 16.06 6.11 5.79
C LEU A 116 16.83 7.40 6.04
N VAL A 117 17.08 8.21 5.01
CA VAL A 117 17.70 9.55 5.18
C VAL A 117 16.74 10.51 5.89
N LEU A 118 15.49 10.60 5.42
CA LEU A 118 14.48 11.50 5.99
C LEU A 118 14.15 11.19 7.46
N ILE A 119 14.20 9.93 7.86
CA ILE A 119 13.96 9.51 9.25
C ILE A 119 15.03 10.07 10.21
N GLN A 120 16.25 10.32 9.72
CA GLN A 120 17.33 10.88 10.53
C GLN A 120 17.25 12.41 10.68
N THR A 121 16.49 13.10 9.83
CA THR A 121 16.23 14.54 9.94
C THR A 121 15.27 14.87 11.09
#